data_AF-A0AA95SG57-F1
#
_entry.id   AF-A0AA95SG57-F1
#
_cell.length_a   1.000
_cell.length_b   1.000
_cell.length_c   1.000
_cell.angle_alpha   90.00
_cell.angle_beta   90.00
_cell.angle_gamma   90.00
#
_symmetry.space_group_name_H-M   'P 1'
#
loop_
_entity.id
_entity.type
_entity.pdbx_description
1 polymer ?
#
loop_
_entity_poly.entity_id
_entity_poly.type
_entity_poly.pdbx_seq_one_letter_code
_entity_poly.pdbx_strand_id
1 'polypeptide(L)'
;MKQHPFFRYLYVFYSFIFIIYISNLFIASEGLNYFLGIITIIILIISFPLATRLFKTLGGTFLAMGGYIYFTKGQPLLYIPELLTSNLSLLALLAMLPWMNTVVQIGRFDRSLNQLIKSNVSDLGKLYPRSSIITHTLAAFLNLPAATIAQEVLKTNFASLSKELRNSFITTSTLRGYSLALAWSPLEITLAVAIFTTGVDYVSLLPWLLLITVVTMLVDSL
;
A
#
# COMPACT_ATOMS: atom_id res chain seq x y z
N MET A 1 22.23 4.46 16.40
CA MET A 1 21.42 5.67 16.64
C MET A 1 20.98 5.65 18.10
N LYS A 2 21.43 6.60 18.93
CA LYS A 2 21.02 6.70 20.33
C LYS A 2 19.51 7.00 20.36
N GLN A 3 18.71 6.07 20.87
CA GLN A 3 17.27 6.25 21.00
C GLN A 3 17.02 7.24 22.14
N HIS A 4 16.73 8.50 21.81
CA HIS A 4 16.21 9.43 22.81
C HIS A 4 14.88 8.88 23.37
N PRO A 5 14.64 8.97 24.69
CA PRO A 5 13.48 8.36 25.35
C PRO A 5 12.13 8.87 24.82
N PHE A 6 12.09 10.06 24.23
CA PHE A 6 10.90 10.64 23.61
C PHE A 6 10.37 9.81 22.43
N PHE A 7 11.26 9.21 21.63
CA PHE A 7 10.87 8.42 20.46
C PHE A 7 10.14 7.13 20.82
N ARG A 8 10.34 6.62 22.04
CA ARG A 8 9.67 5.41 22.52
C ARG A 8 8.16 5.60 22.64
N TYR A 9 7.66 6.82 22.83
CA TYR A 9 6.23 7.08 23.04
C TYR A 9 5.49 7.59 21.79
N LEU A 10 6.19 7.72 20.65
CA LEU A 10 5.55 8.16 19.39
C LEU A 10 4.42 7.24 18.94
N TYR A 11 4.50 5.93 19.21
CA TYR A 11 3.42 5.01 18.86
C TYR A 11 2.10 5.33 19.58
N VAL A 12 2.17 5.81 20.83
CA VAL A 12 0.98 6.23 21.60
C VAL A 12 0.36 7.45 20.94
N PHE A 13 1.21 8.42 20.58
CA PHE A 13 0.78 9.63 19.88
C PHE A 13 0.11 9.30 18.54
N TYR A 14 0.72 8.47 17.69
CA TYR A 14 0.11 8.07 16.42
C TYR A 14 -1.19 7.29 16.59
N SER A 15 -1.24 6.35 17.54
CA SER A 15 -2.45 5.56 17.80
C SER A 15 -3.62 6.45 18.23
N PHE A 16 -3.36 7.42 19.10
CA PHE A 16 -4.36 8.39 19.53
C PHE A 16 -4.93 9.21 18.36
N ILE A 17 -4.06 9.66 17.46
CA ILE A 17 -4.46 10.44 16.28
C ILE A 17 -5.30 9.61 15.32
N PHE A 18 -4.94 8.34 15.11
CA PHE A 18 -5.74 7.43 14.31
C PHE A 18 -7.13 7.20 14.90
N ILE A 19 -7.23 7.02 16.22
CA ILE A 19 -8.52 6.85 16.89
C ILE A 19 -9.39 8.11 16.70
N ILE A 20 -8.82 9.30 16.88
CA ILE A 20 -9.56 10.55 16.64
C ILE A 20 -9.96 10.67 15.18
N TYR A 21 -9.06 10.40 14.24
CA TYR A 21 -9.34 10.46 12.81
C TYR A 21 -10.48 9.52 12.41
N ILE A 22 -10.42 8.24 12.82
CA ILE A 22 -11.47 7.25 12.55
C ILE A 22 -12.79 7.69 13.19
N SER A 23 -12.76 8.20 14.43
CA SER A 23 -13.96 8.73 15.08
C SER A 23 -14.55 9.92 14.31
N ASN A 24 -13.70 10.80 13.79
CA ASN A 24 -14.13 11.97 13.01
C ASN A 24 -14.75 11.57 11.67
N LEU A 25 -14.42 10.40 11.10
CA LEU A 25 -15.10 9.90 9.90
C LEU A 25 -16.60 9.68 10.13
N PHE A 26 -17.01 9.31 11.35
CA PHE A 26 -18.42 9.12 11.70
C PHE A 26 -19.10 10.42 12.16
N ILE A 27 -18.36 11.30 12.85
CA ILE A 27 -18.89 12.55 13.37
C ILE A 27 -18.98 13.62 12.28
N ALA A 28 -18.10 13.58 11.28
CA ALA A 28 -17.96 14.55 10.20
C ALA A 28 -17.81 16.01 10.70
N SER A 29 -17.04 16.23 11.78
CA SER A 29 -16.84 17.57 12.35
C SER A 29 -15.72 18.32 11.62
N GLU A 30 -16.04 19.50 11.07
CA GLU A 30 -15.06 20.38 10.42
C GLU A 30 -13.99 20.88 11.39
N GLY A 31 -14.38 21.25 12.62
CA GLY A 31 -13.44 21.73 13.64
C GLY A 31 -12.43 20.65 14.06
N LEU A 32 -12.90 19.41 14.21
CA LEU A 32 -12.03 18.27 14.52
C LEU A 32 -11.13 17.92 13.34
N ASN A 33 -11.64 18.06 12.11
CA ASN A 33 -10.87 17.86 10.88
C ASN A 33 -9.71 18.86 10.75
N TYR A 34 -9.98 20.13 11.07
CA TYR A 34 -8.97 21.19 11.09
C TYR A 34 -7.90 20.95 12.16
N PHE A 35 -8.33 20.56 13.37
CA PHE A 35 -7.43 20.20 14.47
C PHE A 35 -6.52 19.02 14.10
N LEU A 36 -7.07 17.99 13.46
CA LEU A 36 -6.31 16.86 12.92
C LEU A 36 -5.28 17.30 11.87
N GLY A 37 -5.58 18.32 11.06
CA GLY A 37 -4.65 18.91 10.11
C GLY A 37 -3.45 19.56 10.78
N ILE A 38 -3.67 20.33 11.84
CA ILE A 38 -2.58 20.93 12.63
C ILE A 38 -1.69 19.84 13.23
N ILE A 39 -2.31 18.82 13.81
CA ILE A 39 -1.58 17.67 14.36
C ILE A 39 -0.78 16.96 13.26
N THR A 40 -1.33 16.82 12.06
CA THR A 40 -0.64 16.20 10.91
C THR A 40 0.62 16.97 10.53
N ILE A 41 0.59 18.31 10.58
CA ILE A 41 1.79 19.14 10.39
C ILE A 41 2.84 18.84 11.47
N ILE A 42 2.43 18.74 12.73
CA ILE A 42 3.34 18.43 13.84
C ILE A 42 3.97 17.03 13.65
N ILE A 43 3.15 16.03 13.28
CA ILE A 43 3.64 14.68 12.94
C ILE A 43 4.69 14.75 11.84
N LEU A 44 4.41 15.49 10.77
CA LEU A 44 5.30 15.61 9.63
C LEU A 44 6.64 16.22 10.04
N ILE A 45 6.63 17.32 10.81
CA ILE A 45 7.86 17.98 11.30
C ILE A 45 8.68 17.03 12.17
N ILE A 46 8.04 16.28 13.07
CA ILE A 46 8.73 15.33 13.94
C ILE A 46 9.26 14.13 13.15
N SER A 47 8.49 13.61 12.18
CA SER A 47 8.80 12.36 11.48
C SER A 47 9.79 12.53 10.34
N PHE A 48 9.76 13.68 9.66
CA PHE A 48 10.56 13.92 8.45
C PHE A 48 12.07 13.74 8.69
N PRO A 49 12.67 14.22 9.80
CA PRO A 49 14.08 13.98 10.10
C PRO A 49 14.43 12.50 10.35
N LEU A 50 13.46 11.68 10.79
CA LEU A 50 13.67 10.25 11.05
C LEU A 50 13.45 9.37 9.81
N ALA A 51 12.81 9.91 8.77
CA ALA A 51 12.53 9.17 7.55
C ALA A 51 13.83 8.72 6.84
N THR A 52 13.74 7.61 6.10
CA THR A 52 14.85 7.12 5.26
C THR A 52 15.14 8.11 4.12
N ARG A 53 16.33 8.02 3.51
CA ARG A 53 16.73 8.95 2.43
C ARG A 53 15.70 8.99 1.29
N LEU A 54 15.17 7.83 0.88
CA LEU A 54 14.15 7.74 -0.17
C LEU A 54 12.89 8.53 0.18
N PHE A 55 12.34 8.35 1.39
CA PHE A 55 11.14 9.08 1.83
C PHE A 55 11.40 10.57 2.03
N LYS A 56 12.59 10.97 2.47
CA LYS A 56 12.97 12.39 2.56
C LYS A 56 13.03 13.06 1.20
N THR A 57 13.64 12.39 0.21
CA THR A 57 13.73 12.93 -1.15
C THR A 57 12.35 13.04 -1.77
N LEU A 58 11.57 11.96 -1.81
CA LEU A 58 10.24 11.96 -2.42
C LEU A 58 9.27 12.91 -1.70
N GLY A 59 9.18 12.80 -0.37
CA GLY A 59 8.32 13.67 0.44
C GLY A 59 8.72 15.13 0.36
N GLY A 60 10.03 15.42 0.39
CA GLY A 60 10.54 16.79 0.23
C GLY A 60 10.21 17.39 -1.13
N THR A 61 10.38 16.62 -2.21
CA THR A 61 10.01 17.05 -3.56
C THR A 61 8.50 17.32 -3.67
N PHE A 62 7.64 16.42 -3.19
CA PHE A 62 6.19 16.64 -3.23
C PHE A 62 5.73 17.81 -2.36
N LEU A 63 6.30 17.99 -1.17
CA LEU A 63 6.01 19.15 -0.32
C LEU A 63 6.47 20.46 -0.97
N ALA A 64 7.64 20.47 -1.60
CA ALA A 64 8.14 21.64 -2.31
C ALA A 64 7.27 22.00 -3.53
N MET A 65 6.92 21.01 -4.36
CA MET A 65 6.03 21.21 -5.50
C MET A 65 4.63 21.64 -5.07
N GLY A 66 4.06 20.96 -4.07
CA GLY A 66 2.76 21.31 -3.50
C GLY A 66 2.76 22.73 -2.91
N GLY A 67 3.80 23.09 -2.17
CA GLY A 67 3.99 24.43 -1.62
C GLY A 67 4.12 25.50 -2.71
N TYR A 68 4.86 25.23 -3.78
CA TYR A 68 4.98 26.13 -4.93
C TYR A 68 3.62 26.35 -5.62
N ILE A 69 2.89 25.27 -5.91
CA ILE A 69 1.55 25.35 -6.50
C ILE A 69 0.58 26.10 -5.58
N TYR A 70 0.66 25.86 -4.27
CA TYR A 70 -0.19 26.53 -3.29
C TYR A 70 0.07 28.04 -3.24
N PHE A 71 1.36 28.41 -3.20
CA PHE A 71 1.78 29.82 -3.17
C PHE A 71 1.33 30.57 -4.42
N THR A 72 1.46 29.96 -5.61
CA THR A 72 1.04 30.60 -6.88
C THR A 72 -0.48 30.80 -6.98
N LYS A 73 -1.29 30.03 -6.25
CA LYS A 73 -2.76 30.21 -6.18
C LYS A 73 -3.22 31.32 -5.23
N GLY A 74 -2.31 31.94 -4.46
CA GLY A 74 -2.64 33.04 -3.54
C GLY A 74 -3.59 32.66 -2.40
N GLN A 75 -3.69 31.38 -2.05
CA GLN A 75 -4.61 30.88 -1.03
C GLN A 75 -4.11 31.21 0.39
N PRO A 76 -5.00 31.54 1.35
CA PRO A 76 -4.61 31.83 2.73
C PRO A 76 -3.91 30.64 3.40
N LEU A 77 -2.85 30.87 4.18
CA LEU A 77 -2.13 29.81 4.89
C LEU A 77 -3.02 29.01 5.87
N LEU A 78 -4.15 29.58 6.29
CA LEU A 78 -5.12 28.89 7.14
C LEU A 78 -5.69 27.61 6.51
N TYR A 79 -5.71 27.43 5.19
CA TYR A 79 -6.26 26.20 4.59
C TYR A 79 -5.25 25.05 4.51
N ILE A 80 -3.98 25.28 4.83
CA ILE A 80 -2.93 24.24 4.77
C ILE A 80 -3.23 23.02 5.67
N PRO A 81 -3.68 23.18 6.94
CA PRO A 81 -4.04 22.06 7.79
C PRO A 81 -5.05 21.12 7.13
N GLU A 82 -6.11 21.69 6.55
CA GLU A 82 -7.19 20.92 5.91
C GLU A 82 -6.70 20.11 4.71
N LEU A 83 -5.83 20.71 3.88
CA LEU A 83 -5.20 20.01 2.75
C LEU A 83 -4.37 18.81 3.20
N LEU A 84 -3.66 18.95 4.33
CA LEU A 84 -2.82 17.88 4.85
C LEU A 84 -3.61 16.77 5.55
N THR A 85 -4.79 17.06 6.11
CA THR A 85 -5.66 16.06 6.75
C THR A 85 -6.06 14.93 5.80
N SER A 86 -6.17 15.21 4.49
CA SER A 86 -6.46 14.19 3.47
C SER A 86 -5.47 13.00 3.51
N ASN A 87 -4.21 13.25 3.91
CA ASN A 87 -3.17 12.21 4.00
C ASN A 87 -3.35 11.26 5.20
N LEU A 88 -4.15 11.64 6.21
CA LEU A 88 -4.45 10.74 7.34
C LEU A 88 -5.23 9.51 6.90
N SER A 89 -6.00 9.60 5.81
CA SER A 89 -6.70 8.45 5.22
C SER A 89 -5.74 7.33 4.79
N LEU A 90 -4.67 7.70 4.07
CA LEU A 90 -3.62 6.78 3.64
C LEU A 90 -2.88 6.19 4.84
N LEU A 91 -2.56 7.01 5.83
CA LEU A 91 -1.92 6.54 7.04
C LEU A 91 -2.81 5.57 7.83
N ALA A 92 -4.12 5.84 7.91
CA ALA A 92 -5.08 4.97 8.58
C ALA A 92 -5.22 3.63 7.86
N LEU A 93 -5.24 3.64 6.52
CA LEU A 93 -5.20 2.44 5.70
C LEU A 93 -3.95 1.59 6.00
N LEU A 94 -2.77 2.21 6.02
CA LEU A 94 -1.52 1.52 6.34
C LEU A 94 -1.53 0.95 7.77
N ALA A 95 -2.10 1.67 8.73
CA ALA A 95 -2.25 1.22 10.12
C ALA A 95 -3.23 0.04 10.26
N MET A 96 -4.16 -0.12 9.33
CA MET A 96 -5.08 -1.26 9.30
C MET A 96 -4.48 -2.53 8.66
N LEU A 97 -3.37 -2.44 7.92
CA LEU A 97 -2.72 -3.60 7.29
C LEU A 97 -2.42 -4.77 8.25
N PRO A 98 -1.88 -4.56 9.47
CA PRO A 98 -1.65 -5.65 10.41
C PRO A 98 -2.93 -6.38 10.82
N TRP A 99 -4.05 -5.65 10.91
CA TRP A 99 -5.35 -6.23 11.24
C TRP A 99 -5.90 -7.05 10.08
N MET A 100 -5.73 -6.59 8.84
CA MET A 100 -6.10 -7.34 7.64
C MET A 100 -5.31 -8.65 7.53
N ASN A 101 -4.01 -8.62 7.80
CA ASN A 101 -3.19 -9.84 7.86
C ASN A 101 -3.71 -10.83 8.92
N THR A 102 -4.20 -10.33 10.06
CA THR A 102 -4.79 -11.16 11.11
C THR A 102 -6.07 -11.84 10.66
N VAL A 103 -6.98 -11.13 9.98
CA VAL A 103 -8.22 -11.71 9.44
C VAL A 103 -7.91 -12.82 8.43
N VAL A 104 -6.89 -12.63 7.60
CA VAL A 104 -6.44 -13.61 6.61
C VAL A 104 -5.90 -14.87 7.28
N GLN A 105 -5.13 -14.72 8.36
CA GLN A 105 -4.62 -15.84 9.16
C GLN A 105 -5.75 -16.59 9.89
N ILE A 106 -6.73 -15.87 10.46
CA ILE A 106 -7.91 -16.48 11.11
C ILE A 106 -8.75 -17.27 10.11
N GLY A 107 -8.94 -16.73 8.89
CA GLY A 107 -9.63 -17.39 7.79
C GLY A 107 -8.87 -18.58 7.19
N ARG A 108 -7.66 -18.89 7.68
CA ARG A 108 -6.77 -19.94 7.19
C ARG A 108 -6.43 -19.81 5.69
N PHE A 109 -6.49 -18.60 5.16
CA PHE A 109 -6.13 -18.34 3.76
C PHE A 109 -4.65 -18.65 3.51
N ASP A 110 -3.81 -18.50 4.52
CA ASP A 110 -2.41 -18.93 4.52
C ASP A 110 -2.25 -20.43 4.16
N ARG A 111 -3.16 -21.30 4.61
CA ARG A 111 -3.13 -22.74 4.31
C ARG A 111 -3.49 -23.02 2.86
N SER A 112 -4.55 -22.39 2.36
CA SER A 112 -4.96 -22.51 0.95
C SER A 112 -3.87 -21.98 0.02
N LEU A 113 -3.24 -20.85 0.38
CA LEU A 113 -2.11 -20.29 -0.36
C LEU A 113 -0.88 -21.20 -0.33
N ASN A 114 -0.57 -21.78 0.83
CA ASN A 114 0.51 -22.76 0.95
C ASN A 114 0.29 -23.99 0.06
N GLN A 115 -0.94 -24.50 -0.01
CA GLN A 115 -1.28 -25.61 -0.92
C GLN A 115 -1.11 -25.19 -2.39
N LEU A 116 -1.57 -23.97 -2.72
CA LEU A 116 -1.40 -23.38 -4.04
C LEU A 116 0.04 -23.06 -4.40
N ILE A 117 1.00 -22.99 -3.46
CA ILE A 117 2.43 -22.80 -3.78
C ILE A 117 3.15 -24.15 -3.87
N LYS A 118 2.84 -25.09 -2.95
CA LYS A 118 3.59 -26.35 -2.80
C LYS A 118 3.18 -27.48 -3.74
N SER A 119 2.00 -27.46 -4.37
CA SER A 119 1.55 -28.66 -5.11
C SER A 119 2.40 -28.93 -6.37
N ASN A 120 3.22 -29.97 -6.40
CA ASN A 120 3.94 -30.43 -7.61
C ASN A 120 4.94 -29.43 -8.24
N VAL A 121 5.79 -28.76 -7.46
CA VAL A 121 6.87 -27.92 -8.04
C VAL A 121 8.25 -28.36 -7.55
N SER A 122 9.12 -28.71 -8.49
CA SER A 122 10.46 -29.25 -8.23
C SER A 122 11.59 -28.23 -8.37
N ASP A 123 11.34 -27.06 -8.97
CA ASP A 123 12.37 -26.06 -9.29
C ASP A 123 11.85 -24.60 -9.21
N LEU A 124 12.77 -23.67 -8.94
CA LEU A 124 12.56 -22.23 -8.79
C LEU A 124 11.94 -21.59 -10.04
N GLY A 125 12.29 -22.06 -11.25
CA GLY A 125 11.74 -21.53 -12.50
C GLY A 125 10.22 -21.71 -12.60
N LYS A 126 9.69 -22.82 -12.09
CA LYS A 126 8.23 -23.08 -12.05
C LYS A 126 7.55 -22.44 -10.85
N LEU A 127 8.29 -22.21 -9.76
CA LEU A 127 7.78 -21.51 -8.57
C LEU A 127 7.54 -20.02 -8.86
N TYR A 128 8.35 -19.40 -9.72
CA TYR A 128 8.27 -17.98 -10.05
C TYR A 128 6.90 -17.56 -10.63
N PRO A 129 6.45 -18.08 -11.79
CA PRO A 129 5.18 -17.68 -12.38
C PRO A 129 4.01 -18.00 -11.44
N ARG A 130 4.11 -19.10 -10.69
CA ARG A 130 3.11 -19.48 -9.71
C ARG A 130 2.98 -18.49 -8.55
N SER A 131 4.11 -18.06 -7.99
CA SER A 131 4.14 -17.06 -6.92
C SER A 131 3.63 -15.71 -7.41
N SER A 132 3.94 -15.35 -8.66
CA SER A 132 3.43 -14.14 -9.31
C SER A 132 1.91 -14.20 -9.53
N ILE A 133 1.36 -15.30 -10.05
CA ILE A 133 -0.08 -15.51 -10.24
C ILE A 133 -0.85 -15.47 -8.92
N ILE A 134 -0.31 -16.08 -7.87
CA ILE A 134 -0.95 -16.06 -6.55
C ILE A 134 -0.95 -14.64 -5.98
N THR A 135 0.17 -13.93 -6.05
CA THR A 135 0.24 -12.54 -5.63
C THR A 135 -0.75 -11.68 -6.43
N HIS A 136 -0.79 -11.87 -7.74
CA HIS A 136 -1.70 -11.16 -8.64
C HIS A 136 -3.17 -11.36 -8.25
N THR A 137 -3.57 -12.61 -8.05
CA THR A 137 -4.95 -12.96 -7.68
C THR A 137 -5.32 -12.32 -6.34
N LEU A 138 -4.44 -12.43 -5.35
CA LEU A 138 -4.66 -11.78 -4.05
C LEU A 138 -4.74 -10.26 -4.20
N ALA A 139 -3.83 -9.64 -4.95
CA ALA A 139 -3.76 -8.20 -5.13
C ALA A 139 -4.99 -7.65 -5.85
N ALA A 140 -5.54 -8.40 -6.80
CA ALA A 140 -6.73 -7.99 -7.55
C ALA A 140 -7.96 -7.81 -6.64
N PHE A 141 -8.04 -8.57 -5.53
CA PHE A 141 -9.20 -8.56 -4.63
C PHE A 141 -8.92 -8.03 -3.22
N LEU A 142 -7.66 -7.91 -2.81
CA LEU A 142 -7.27 -7.47 -1.46
C LEU A 142 -6.36 -6.23 -1.48
N ASN A 143 -5.97 -5.71 -2.66
CA ASN A 143 -5.09 -4.54 -2.82
C ASN A 143 -3.80 -4.65 -1.96
N LEU A 144 -3.33 -3.56 -1.32
CA LEU A 144 -2.08 -3.49 -0.54
C LEU A 144 -1.80 -4.67 0.42
N PRO A 145 -2.75 -5.15 1.24
CA PRO A 145 -2.57 -6.32 2.11
C PRO A 145 -2.14 -7.59 1.37
N ALA A 146 -2.56 -7.78 0.12
CA ALA A 146 -2.20 -8.95 -0.67
C ALA A 146 -0.69 -9.13 -0.78
N ALA A 147 0.04 -8.02 -0.93
CA ALA A 147 1.49 -8.06 -1.04
C ALA A 147 2.12 -8.60 0.24
N THR A 148 1.67 -8.12 1.42
CA THR A 148 2.23 -8.60 2.70
C THR A 148 1.90 -10.05 2.97
N ILE A 149 0.68 -10.48 2.65
CA ILE A 149 0.23 -11.88 2.78
C ILE A 149 1.06 -12.79 1.87
N ALA A 150 1.18 -12.43 0.59
CA ALA A 150 1.97 -13.21 -0.36
C ALA A 150 3.43 -13.32 0.09
N GLN A 151 4.05 -12.22 0.51
CA GLN A 151 5.43 -12.21 0.99
C GLN A 151 5.61 -13.08 2.24
N GLU A 152 4.68 -13.05 3.20
CA GLU A 152 4.75 -13.87 4.42
C GLU A 152 4.67 -15.37 4.10
N VAL A 153 3.74 -15.76 3.23
CA VAL A 153 3.60 -17.14 2.78
C VAL A 153 4.87 -17.58 2.02
N LEU A 154 5.36 -16.79 1.06
CA LEU A 154 6.57 -17.13 0.30
C LEU A 154 7.81 -17.22 1.20
N LYS A 155 7.95 -16.33 2.19
CA LYS A 155 9.06 -16.35 3.16
C LYS A 155 9.07 -17.64 3.98
N THR A 156 7.90 -18.13 4.35
CA THR A 156 7.75 -19.39 5.08
C THR A 156 8.09 -20.59 4.19
N ASN A 157 7.67 -20.58 2.92
CA ASN A 157 7.95 -21.66 1.97
C ASN A 157 9.43 -21.75 1.57
N PHE A 158 10.11 -20.61 1.48
CA PHE A 158 11.50 -20.53 1.05
C PHE A 158 12.48 -20.32 2.20
N ALA A 159 12.11 -20.72 3.43
CA ALA A 159 12.94 -20.57 4.61
C ALA A 159 14.33 -21.24 4.48
N SER A 160 14.43 -22.31 3.68
CA SER A 160 15.65 -23.08 3.41
C SER A 160 16.60 -22.45 2.39
N LEU A 161 16.16 -21.45 1.61
CA LEU A 161 17.01 -20.76 0.62
C LEU A 161 17.92 -19.72 1.29
N SER A 162 19.00 -19.35 0.59
CA SER A 162 19.85 -18.24 1.03
C SER A 162 19.06 -16.94 1.12
N LYS A 163 19.46 -16.06 2.04
CA LYS A 163 18.73 -14.81 2.32
C LYS A 163 18.66 -13.91 1.08
N GLU A 164 19.74 -13.79 0.30
CA GLU A 164 19.72 -12.98 -0.92
C GLU A 164 18.75 -13.56 -1.95
N LEU A 165 18.84 -14.86 -2.24
CA LEU A 165 18.00 -15.51 -3.25
C LEU A 165 16.51 -15.44 -2.87
N ARG A 166 16.20 -15.74 -1.61
CA ARG A 166 14.83 -15.65 -1.08
C ARG A 166 14.28 -14.23 -1.21
N ASN A 167 15.03 -13.22 -0.77
CA ASN A 167 14.56 -11.84 -0.80
C ASN A 167 14.39 -11.33 -2.24
N SER A 168 15.31 -11.67 -3.14
CA SER A 168 15.23 -11.33 -4.56
C SER A 168 14.00 -11.98 -5.21
N PHE A 169 13.80 -13.28 -4.99
CA PHE A 169 12.66 -14.03 -5.51
C PHE A 169 11.32 -13.47 -5.00
N ILE A 170 11.20 -13.28 -3.68
CA ILE A 170 9.98 -12.76 -3.05
C ILE A 170 9.67 -11.36 -3.57
N THR A 171 10.66 -10.48 -3.62
CA THR A 171 10.48 -9.10 -4.10
C THR A 171 10.04 -9.10 -5.56
N THR A 172 10.70 -9.86 -6.42
CA THR A 172 10.41 -9.89 -7.86
C THR A 172 9.04 -10.48 -8.16
N SER A 173 8.73 -11.67 -7.62
CA SER A 173 7.43 -12.32 -7.81
C SER A 173 6.28 -11.51 -7.23
N THR A 174 6.47 -10.89 -6.06
CA THR A 174 5.43 -10.07 -5.45
C THR A 174 5.21 -8.78 -6.25
N LEU A 175 6.27 -8.04 -6.58
CA LEU A 175 6.12 -6.76 -7.30
C LEU A 175 5.51 -6.95 -8.68
N ARG A 176 5.93 -7.98 -9.44
CA ARG A 176 5.40 -8.22 -10.78
C ARG A 176 3.94 -8.69 -10.73
N GLY A 177 3.61 -9.64 -9.86
CA GLY A 177 2.22 -10.08 -9.67
C GLY A 177 1.30 -8.94 -9.21
N TYR A 178 1.75 -8.15 -8.23
CA TYR A 178 1.00 -7.00 -7.71
C TYR A 178 0.78 -5.93 -8.78
N SER A 179 1.83 -5.56 -9.52
CA SER A 179 1.72 -4.52 -10.57
C SER A 179 0.73 -4.92 -11.66
N LEU A 180 0.70 -6.20 -12.03
CA LEU A 180 -0.26 -6.72 -13.00
C LEU A 180 -1.70 -6.69 -12.49
N ALA A 181 -1.92 -6.80 -11.18
CA ALA A 181 -3.24 -6.72 -10.59
C ALA A 181 -3.78 -5.28 -10.61
N LEU A 182 -2.91 -4.28 -10.41
CA LEU A 182 -3.28 -2.86 -10.49
C LEU A 182 -3.87 -2.49 -11.85
N ALA A 183 -3.48 -3.18 -12.93
CA ALA A 183 -3.93 -2.87 -14.28
C ALA A 183 -5.45 -3.07 -14.46
N TRP A 184 -6.07 -3.98 -13.72
CA TRP A 184 -7.48 -4.34 -13.93
C TRP A 184 -8.32 -4.44 -12.66
N SER A 185 -7.69 -4.46 -11.48
CA SER A 185 -8.38 -4.66 -10.21
C SER A 185 -9.55 -3.68 -10.06
N PRO A 186 -10.78 -4.17 -9.80
CA PRO A 186 -11.93 -3.30 -9.59
C PRO A 186 -11.83 -2.47 -8.30
N LEU A 187 -10.89 -2.83 -7.41
CA LEU A 187 -10.64 -2.12 -6.15
C LEU A 187 -9.55 -1.05 -6.29
N GLU A 188 -8.92 -0.93 -7.46
CA GLU A 188 -7.84 0.02 -7.65
C GLU A 188 -8.37 1.44 -7.92
N ILE A 189 -8.06 2.36 -6.99
CA ILE A 189 -8.57 3.75 -7.01
C ILE A 189 -8.17 4.46 -8.31
N THR A 190 -6.95 4.25 -8.78
CA THR A 190 -6.46 4.88 -10.00
C THR A 190 -7.31 4.51 -11.21
N LEU A 191 -7.69 3.23 -11.32
CA LEU A 191 -8.55 2.74 -12.38
C LEU A 191 -9.98 3.29 -12.25
N ALA A 192 -10.52 3.31 -11.03
CA ALA A 192 -11.83 3.89 -10.75
C ALA A 192 -11.91 5.38 -11.14
N VAL A 193 -10.88 6.17 -10.82
CA VAL A 193 -10.79 7.59 -11.20
C VAL A 193 -10.70 7.76 -12.71
N ALA A 194 -9.91 6.93 -13.41
CA ALA A 194 -9.80 6.98 -14.87
C ALA A 194 -11.16 6.70 -15.54
N ILE A 195 -11.88 5.69 -15.07
CA ILE A 195 -13.24 5.34 -15.55
C ILE A 195 -14.21 6.49 -15.29
N PHE A 196 -14.23 7.04 -14.07
CA PHE A 196 -15.12 8.15 -13.72
C PHE A 196 -14.82 9.40 -14.56
N THR A 197 -13.55 9.69 -14.81
CA THR A 197 -13.12 10.86 -15.58
C THR A 197 -13.41 10.71 -17.08
N THR A 198 -13.25 9.50 -17.62
CA THR A 198 -13.47 9.22 -19.06
C THR A 198 -14.93 8.91 -19.39
N GLY A 199 -15.74 8.52 -18.41
CA GLY A 199 -17.13 8.10 -18.59
C GLY A 199 -17.29 6.74 -19.29
N VAL A 200 -16.20 6.01 -19.50
CA VAL A 200 -16.23 4.69 -20.15
C VAL A 200 -16.64 3.62 -19.15
N ASP A 201 -17.52 2.71 -19.54
CA ASP A 201 -17.94 1.61 -18.70
C ASP A 201 -16.80 0.60 -18.41
N TYR A 202 -16.65 0.20 -17.15
CA TYR A 202 -15.63 -0.74 -16.70
C TYR A 202 -15.74 -2.08 -17.43
N VAL A 203 -16.98 -2.58 -17.60
CA VAL A 203 -17.22 -3.90 -18.21
C VAL A 203 -16.74 -3.92 -19.67
N SER A 204 -16.79 -2.78 -20.35
CA SER A 204 -16.29 -2.64 -21.71
C SER A 204 -14.76 -2.67 -21.79
N LEU A 205 -14.06 -2.18 -20.75
CA LEU A 205 -12.59 -2.16 -20.68
C LEU A 205 -12.01 -3.48 -20.18
N LEU A 206 -12.73 -4.19 -19.30
CA LEU A 206 -12.25 -5.38 -18.61
C LEU A 206 -11.62 -6.44 -19.54
N PRO A 207 -12.21 -6.81 -20.71
CA PRO A 207 -11.60 -7.79 -21.60
C PRO A 207 -10.20 -7.37 -22.08
N TRP A 208 -10.00 -6.08 -22.36
CA TRP A 208 -8.72 -5.53 -22.80
C TRP A 208 -7.68 -5.50 -21.69
N LEU A 209 -8.10 -5.10 -20.48
CA LEU A 209 -7.23 -5.06 -19.32
C LEU A 209 -6.76 -6.48 -18.96
N LEU A 210 -7.67 -7.46 -18.95
CA LEU A 210 -7.34 -8.86 -18.72
C LEU A 210 -6.44 -9.42 -19.83
N LEU A 211 -6.69 -9.09 -21.09
CA LEU A 211 -5.83 -9.50 -22.20
C LEU A 211 -4.39 -9.01 -22.00
N ILE A 212 -4.21 -7.72 -21.68
CA ILE A 212 -2.89 -7.13 -21.43
C ILE A 212 -2.21 -7.83 -20.25
N THR A 213 -2.94 -8.06 -19.15
CA THR A 213 -2.43 -8.75 -17.97
C THR A 213 -1.99 -10.17 -18.31
N VAL A 214 -2.80 -10.95 -19.02
CA VAL A 214 -2.48 -12.33 -19.40
C VAL A 214 -1.28 -12.38 -20.35
N VAL A 215 -1.25 -11.54 -21.38
CA VAL A 215 -0.12 -11.47 -22.31
C VAL A 215 1.17 -11.11 -21.57
N THR A 216 1.10 -10.12 -20.68
CA THR A 216 2.28 -9.70 -19.91
C THR A 216 2.72 -10.78 -18.93
N MET A 217 1.80 -11.51 -18.28
CA MET A 217 2.13 -12.66 -17.44
C MET A 217 2.83 -13.76 -18.23
N LEU A 218 2.36 -14.07 -19.43
CA LEU A 218 2.96 -15.08 -20.29
C LEU A 218 4.37 -14.66 -20.69
N VAL A 219 4.54 -13.43 -21.16
CA VAL A 219 5.86 -12.89 -21.53
C VAL A 219 6.82 -12.84 -20.33
N ASP A 220 6.32 -12.49 -19.15
CA ASP A 220 7.11 -12.44 -17.92
C ASP A 220 7.54 -13.83 -17.40
N SER A 221 6.81 -14.87 -17.80
CA SER A 221 7.05 -16.27 -17.42
C SER A 221 7.96 -17.06 -18.36
N LEU A 222 8.30 -16.49 -19.52
CA LEU A 222 9.25 -17.04 -20.49
C LEU A 222 10.70 -16.80 -20.04
#